data_AF-A0A0B4C2I4-F1
#
_entry.id   AF-A0A0B4C2I4-F1
#
_cell.length_a   1.000
_cell.length_b   1.000
_cell.length_c   1.000
_cell.angle_alpha   90.00
_cell.angle_beta   90.00
_cell.angle_gamma   90.00
#
_symmetry.space_group_name_H-M   'P 1'
#
loop_
_entity.id
_entity.type
_entity.pdbx_description
1 polymer ?
#
loop_
_entity_poly.entity_id
_entity_poly.type
_entity_poly.pdbx_seq_one_letter_code
_entity_poly.pdbx_strand_id
1 'polypeptide(L)'
;MQAAFSSVSRKLPLWALLSTLWFGLCASMAAAHEVVPTIADLTVTDGTVRVEMRVNVEAQMSGIDLDLVEDTDNAENAADYDALRALSDSEVEALVPSLVETLNALPLVSMGGEAVSFALDTAAVPQVENEELARITDVVLTGVVPAGTDTIEVAWPAGAGDLVLRQQGVDSPYTGLISGGDSSGPIAVAGGGAASGWQTFGAYVPVGFDHILPKGLDHILFVLGLFFLSTRLGPLLWQVTAFTIAHTVTLALGALGIVNLPGSIVEPLIAASIVYVAIENIFARGLNPWRPAIIFGFGLLHGLGFASVLGEFGLPEGQFIPALIGFNVGVEIGQLTVIALSAILLWLGVRAARMSDLEGQEETITDYNVMFRAWSLTGSLLIAVIAIYWVIERTLL
;
A
#
# COMPACT_ATOMS: atom_id res chain seq x y z
N MET A 1 18.34 1.45 47.11
CA MET A 1 18.71 0.53 46.00
C MET A 1 17.91 -0.78 46.00
N GLN A 2 17.80 -1.52 47.12
CA GLN A 2 17.05 -2.80 47.13
C GLN A 2 15.54 -2.66 46.87
N ALA A 3 14.88 -1.59 47.36
CA ALA A 3 13.45 -1.37 47.13
C ALA A 3 13.11 -1.09 45.64
N ALA A 4 13.90 -0.24 44.97
CA ALA A 4 13.77 0.03 43.53
C ALA A 4 14.00 -1.22 42.67
N PHE A 5 14.97 -2.07 43.03
CA PHE A 5 15.20 -3.36 42.36
C PHE A 5 14.01 -4.32 42.53
N SER A 6 13.35 -4.32 43.69
CA SER A 6 12.18 -5.18 43.93
C SER A 6 10.95 -4.75 43.12
N SER A 7 10.73 -3.44 42.93
CA SER A 7 9.70 -2.85 42.05
C SER A 7 9.90 -3.27 40.58
N VAL A 8 11.12 -3.12 40.07
CA VAL A 8 11.50 -3.50 38.70
C VAL A 8 11.39 -5.01 38.48
N SER A 9 11.80 -5.83 39.46
CA SER A 9 11.71 -7.30 39.38
C SER A 9 10.28 -7.85 39.29
N ARG A 10 9.29 -7.15 39.87
CA ARG A 10 7.87 -7.55 39.79
C ARG A 10 7.22 -7.16 38.47
N LYS A 11 7.70 -6.09 37.84
CA LYS A 11 7.20 -5.62 36.54
C LYS A 11 7.89 -6.35 35.39
N LEU A 12 9.16 -6.71 35.51
CA LEU A 12 9.95 -7.49 34.53
C LEU A 12 9.23 -8.71 33.90
N PRO A 13 8.54 -9.59 34.66
CA PRO A 13 7.82 -10.71 34.05
C PRO A 13 6.60 -10.25 33.24
N LEU A 14 5.93 -9.17 33.63
CA LEU A 14 4.81 -8.61 32.87
C LEU A 14 5.31 -7.96 31.57
N TRP A 15 6.40 -7.20 31.63
CA TRP A 15 7.05 -6.61 30.46
C TRP A 15 7.64 -7.67 29.53
N ALA A 16 8.26 -8.72 30.09
CA ALA A 16 8.71 -9.87 29.34
C ALA A 16 7.53 -10.52 28.64
N LEU A 17 6.46 -10.89 29.36
CA LEU A 17 5.29 -11.55 28.81
C LEU A 17 4.57 -10.71 27.73
N LEU A 18 4.45 -9.39 27.92
CA LEU A 18 3.95 -8.46 26.91
C LEU A 18 4.88 -8.37 25.69
N SER A 19 6.21 -8.36 25.90
CA SER A 19 7.19 -8.35 24.83
C SER A 19 7.27 -9.69 24.07
N THR A 20 7.04 -10.83 24.74
CA THR A 20 7.01 -12.16 24.11
C THR A 20 5.68 -12.38 23.37
N LEU A 21 4.56 -11.85 23.89
CA LEU A 21 3.29 -11.81 23.16
C LEU A 21 3.41 -10.94 21.90
N TRP A 22 4.07 -9.78 22.02
CA TRP A 22 4.35 -8.90 20.88
C TRP A 22 5.28 -9.56 19.86
N PHE A 23 6.41 -10.14 20.28
CA PHE A 23 7.31 -10.89 19.39
C PHE A 23 6.64 -12.11 18.76
N GLY A 24 5.79 -12.82 19.49
CA GLY A 24 5.03 -13.96 18.98
C GLY A 24 3.96 -13.56 17.95
N LEU A 25 3.41 -12.35 18.06
CA LEU A 25 2.49 -11.77 17.06
C LEU A 25 3.23 -11.26 15.80
N CYS A 26 4.50 -10.86 15.92
CA CYS A 26 5.31 -10.38 14.78
C CYS A 26 6.08 -11.49 14.04
N ALA A 27 6.17 -12.71 14.59
CA ALA A 27 7.04 -13.77 14.07
C ALA A 27 6.31 -14.80 13.17
N SER A 28 5.05 -14.55 12.81
CA SER A 28 4.27 -15.40 11.91
C SER A 28 3.88 -14.64 10.64
N MET A 29 4.86 -14.27 9.83
CA MET A 29 4.63 -13.74 8.49
C MET A 29 5.72 -14.36 7.63
N ALA A 30 5.34 -15.32 6.80
CA ALA A 30 6.23 -16.09 5.96
C ALA A 30 5.69 -15.94 4.54
N ALA A 31 6.58 -15.55 3.63
CA ALA A 31 6.27 -15.02 2.30
C ALA A 31 5.36 -13.78 2.36
N ALA A 32 5.54 -12.85 1.43
CA ALA A 32 4.77 -11.63 1.35
C ALA A 32 4.44 -11.37 -0.12
N HIS A 33 3.18 -11.13 -0.45
CA HIS A 33 2.74 -10.92 -1.83
C HIS A 33 1.79 -9.72 -1.93
N GLU A 34 2.26 -8.66 -2.58
CA GLU A 34 1.52 -7.40 -2.75
C GLU A 34 0.24 -7.59 -3.57
N VAL A 35 -0.88 -7.08 -3.07
CA VAL A 35 -2.15 -7.04 -3.80
C VAL A 35 -2.08 -5.98 -4.90
N VAL A 36 -2.03 -6.45 -6.15
CA VAL A 36 -2.05 -5.59 -7.35
C VAL A 36 -3.51 -5.31 -7.76
N PRO A 37 -3.90 -4.06 -8.03
CA PRO A 37 -5.26 -3.74 -8.47
C PRO A 37 -5.58 -4.40 -9.82
N THR A 38 -6.85 -4.75 -10.03
CA THR A 38 -7.31 -5.23 -11.34
C THR A 38 -7.38 -4.06 -12.31
N ILE A 39 -6.98 -4.26 -13.57
CA ILE A 39 -7.04 -3.22 -14.60
C ILE A 39 -8.00 -3.69 -15.68
N ALA A 40 -9.00 -2.88 -16.01
CA ALA A 40 -9.97 -3.18 -17.07
C ALA A 40 -9.99 -2.09 -18.14
N ASP A 41 -9.80 -2.50 -19.38
CA ASP A 41 -10.02 -1.69 -20.58
C ASP A 41 -11.40 -1.98 -21.15
N LEU A 42 -12.25 -0.96 -21.13
CA LEU A 42 -13.62 -1.00 -21.59
C LEU A 42 -13.72 -0.36 -22.98
N THR A 43 -14.14 -1.16 -23.97
CA THR A 43 -14.39 -0.70 -25.34
C THR A 43 -15.83 -0.99 -25.74
N VAL A 44 -16.51 -0.02 -26.35
CA VAL A 44 -17.84 -0.21 -26.93
C VAL A 44 -17.79 0.10 -28.42
N THR A 45 -18.04 -0.92 -29.24
CA THR A 45 -17.96 -0.81 -30.71
C THR A 45 -18.97 -1.74 -31.36
N ASP A 46 -19.65 -1.27 -32.41
CA ASP A 46 -20.55 -2.08 -33.25
C ASP A 46 -21.59 -2.92 -32.48
N GLY A 47 -22.16 -2.35 -31.41
CA GLY A 47 -23.18 -3.03 -30.58
C GLY A 47 -22.62 -4.13 -29.67
N THR A 48 -21.30 -4.20 -29.53
CA THR A 48 -20.60 -5.10 -28.61
C THR A 48 -19.86 -4.29 -27.55
N VAL A 49 -19.95 -4.70 -26.30
CA VAL A 49 -19.09 -4.22 -25.22
C VAL A 49 -18.01 -5.27 -24.97
N ARG A 50 -16.77 -4.82 -24.95
CA ARG A 50 -15.58 -5.64 -24.71
C ARG A 50 -14.87 -5.12 -23.46
N VAL A 51 -14.56 -6.01 -22.53
CA VAL A 51 -13.81 -5.72 -21.32
C VAL A 51 -12.56 -6.59 -21.32
N GLU A 52 -11.40 -5.96 -21.42
CA GLU A 52 -10.09 -6.63 -21.34
C GLU A 52 -9.53 -6.38 -19.94
N MET A 53 -9.40 -7.43 -19.14
CA MET A 53 -9.00 -7.36 -17.74
C MET A 53 -7.65 -7.99 -17.52
N ARG A 54 -6.78 -7.32 -16.77
CA ARG A 54 -5.57 -7.88 -16.19
C ARG A 54 -5.84 -8.12 -14.72
N VAL A 55 -5.97 -9.39 -14.33
CA VAL A 55 -6.50 -9.78 -13.02
C VAL A 55 -5.70 -10.94 -12.42
N ASN A 56 -5.47 -10.92 -11.11
CA ASN A 56 -4.96 -12.05 -10.36
C ASN A 56 -6.12 -13.03 -10.09
N VAL A 57 -6.28 -14.04 -10.95
CA VAL A 57 -7.40 -15.00 -10.88
C VAL A 57 -7.34 -15.80 -9.59
N GLU A 58 -6.14 -16.21 -9.17
CA GLU A 58 -5.93 -16.95 -7.94
C GLU A 58 -6.40 -16.16 -6.71
N ALA A 59 -6.11 -14.86 -6.65
CA ALA A 59 -6.54 -14.00 -5.55
C ALA A 59 -8.07 -13.79 -5.55
N GLN A 60 -8.68 -13.64 -6.72
CA GLN A 60 -10.14 -13.51 -6.83
C GLN A 60 -10.87 -14.82 -6.46
N MET A 61 -10.23 -15.97 -6.71
CA MET A 61 -10.81 -17.29 -6.48
C MET A 61 -10.50 -17.88 -5.10
N SER A 62 -9.54 -17.30 -4.35
CA SER A 62 -9.16 -17.76 -3.01
C SER A 62 -10.17 -17.38 -1.93
N GLY A 63 -11.10 -16.46 -2.24
CA GLY A 63 -12.05 -15.92 -1.26
C GLY A 63 -11.39 -15.02 -0.21
N ILE A 64 -10.19 -14.52 -0.48
CA ILE A 64 -9.56 -13.45 0.30
C ILE A 64 -10.34 -12.16 0.07
N ASP A 65 -10.60 -11.42 1.15
CA ASP A 65 -11.12 -10.05 1.06
C ASP A 65 -9.97 -9.09 0.75
N LEU A 66 -9.79 -8.82 -0.55
CA LEU A 66 -8.72 -7.97 -1.08
C LEU A 66 -8.92 -6.48 -0.75
N ASP A 67 -10.08 -6.08 -0.21
CA ASP A 67 -10.31 -4.70 0.24
C ASP A 67 -9.61 -4.43 1.58
N LEU A 68 -9.36 -5.50 2.36
CA LEU A 68 -8.86 -5.44 3.73
C LEU A 68 -7.40 -5.85 3.87
N VAL A 69 -6.82 -6.47 2.85
CA VAL A 69 -5.44 -6.97 2.90
C VAL A 69 -4.58 -6.30 1.83
N GLU A 70 -3.40 -5.87 2.22
CA GLU A 70 -2.35 -5.42 1.29
C GLU A 70 -1.47 -6.56 0.83
N ASP A 71 -1.48 -7.63 1.62
CA ASP A 71 -0.67 -8.82 1.44
C ASP A 71 -1.56 -10.03 1.67
N THR A 72 -1.67 -10.87 0.65
CA THR A 72 -2.55 -12.06 0.67
C THR A 72 -2.16 -13.04 1.76
N ASP A 73 -0.92 -13.02 2.22
CA ASP A 73 -0.39 -13.97 3.19
C ASP A 73 -0.90 -13.65 4.62
N ASN A 74 -1.45 -12.44 4.79
CA ASN A 74 -2.09 -11.98 6.03
C ASN A 74 -3.58 -12.26 6.08
N ALA A 75 -4.14 -12.84 5.01
CA ALA A 75 -5.55 -13.16 4.94
C ALA A 75 -5.86 -14.48 5.67
N GLU A 76 -7.09 -14.59 6.17
CA GLU A 76 -7.59 -15.83 6.78
C GLU A 76 -7.52 -17.03 5.81
N ASN A 77 -7.65 -16.77 4.51
CA ASN A 77 -7.65 -17.76 3.43
C ASN A 77 -6.32 -17.81 2.64
N ALA A 78 -5.20 -17.35 3.23
CA ALA A 78 -3.89 -17.36 2.59
C ALA A 78 -3.48 -18.76 2.05
N ALA A 79 -3.80 -19.82 2.80
CA ALA A 79 -3.50 -21.19 2.40
C ALA A 79 -4.24 -21.64 1.12
N ASP A 80 -5.45 -21.12 0.88
CA ASP A 80 -6.20 -21.41 -0.34
C ASP A 80 -5.59 -20.68 -1.54
N TYR A 81 -5.10 -19.46 -1.33
CA TYR A 81 -4.36 -18.71 -2.34
C TYR A 81 -3.04 -19.41 -2.72
N ASP A 82 -2.26 -19.88 -1.75
CA ASP A 82 -1.03 -20.65 -2.00
C ASP A 82 -1.31 -21.93 -2.81
N ALA A 83 -2.42 -22.62 -2.51
CA ALA A 83 -2.83 -23.82 -3.23
C ALA A 83 -3.18 -23.50 -4.70
N LEU A 84 -3.86 -22.37 -4.95
CA LEU A 84 -4.17 -21.91 -6.31
C LEU A 84 -2.92 -21.49 -7.08
N ARG A 85 -1.93 -20.90 -6.40
CA ARG A 85 -0.65 -20.54 -7.02
C ARG A 85 0.18 -21.75 -7.43
N ALA A 86 0.09 -22.84 -6.69
CA ALA A 86 0.77 -24.09 -7.03
C ALA A 86 0.21 -24.76 -8.30
N LEU A 87 -0.93 -24.29 -8.83
CA LEU A 87 -1.51 -24.78 -10.07
C LEU A 87 -0.66 -24.39 -11.28
N SER A 88 -0.67 -25.24 -12.31
CA SER A 88 -0.11 -24.90 -13.61
C SER A 88 -0.91 -23.81 -14.33
N ASP A 89 -0.30 -23.13 -15.30
CA ASP A 89 -0.94 -22.07 -16.08
C ASP A 89 -2.27 -22.55 -16.72
N SER A 90 -2.30 -23.78 -17.24
CA SER A 90 -3.51 -24.37 -17.81
C SER A 90 -4.61 -24.66 -16.79
N GLU A 91 -4.23 -24.95 -15.54
CA GLU A 91 -5.19 -25.16 -14.46
C GLU A 91 -5.77 -23.83 -13.98
N VAL A 92 -4.98 -22.75 -13.93
CA VAL A 92 -5.49 -21.41 -13.65
C VAL A 92 -6.40 -20.91 -14.76
N GLU A 93 -6.03 -21.11 -16.03
CA GLU A 93 -6.88 -20.75 -17.18
C GLU A 93 -8.24 -21.45 -17.11
N ALA A 94 -8.29 -22.68 -16.59
CA ALA A 94 -9.53 -23.44 -16.38
C ALA A 94 -10.43 -22.88 -15.26
N LEU A 95 -9.92 -22.01 -14.38
CA LEU A 95 -10.70 -21.33 -13.34
C LEU A 95 -11.44 -20.09 -13.87
N VAL A 96 -10.96 -19.50 -14.98
CA VAL A 96 -11.51 -18.25 -15.53
C VAL A 96 -13.01 -18.33 -15.84
N PRO A 97 -13.57 -19.43 -16.40
CA PRO A 97 -15.02 -19.53 -16.58
C PRO A 97 -15.82 -19.37 -15.28
N SER A 98 -15.34 -19.91 -14.16
CA SER A 98 -16.00 -19.75 -12.85
C SER A 98 -15.90 -18.31 -12.32
N LEU A 99 -14.78 -17.62 -12.55
CA LEU A 99 -14.66 -16.19 -12.27
C LEU A 99 -15.72 -15.40 -13.06
N VAL A 100 -15.90 -15.71 -14.35
CA VAL A 100 -16.91 -15.06 -15.21
C VAL A 100 -18.34 -15.33 -14.74
N GLU A 101 -18.64 -16.53 -14.23
CA GLU A 101 -19.94 -16.82 -13.60
C GLU A 101 -20.18 -15.93 -12.37
N THR A 102 -19.18 -15.76 -11.51
CA THR A 102 -19.24 -14.87 -10.34
C THR A 102 -19.48 -13.41 -10.74
N LEU A 103 -18.73 -12.92 -11.74
CA LEU A 103 -18.88 -11.56 -12.27
C LEU A 103 -20.22 -11.32 -12.98
N ASN A 104 -20.85 -12.37 -13.53
CA ASN A 104 -22.20 -12.26 -14.10
C ASN A 104 -23.30 -12.30 -13.02
N ALA A 105 -23.04 -12.91 -11.86
CA ALA A 105 -24.01 -12.97 -10.76
C ALA A 105 -24.18 -11.60 -10.05
N LEU A 106 -23.10 -10.82 -9.98
CA LEU A 106 -23.09 -9.41 -9.60
C LEU A 106 -22.74 -8.60 -10.86
N PRO A 107 -23.73 -8.20 -11.68
CA PRO A 107 -23.49 -7.79 -13.06
C PRO A 107 -22.44 -6.68 -13.15
N LEU A 108 -21.23 -7.06 -13.62
CA LEU A 108 -20.06 -6.19 -13.75
C LEU A 108 -20.37 -4.92 -14.54
N VAL A 109 -21.21 -5.03 -15.58
CA VAL A 109 -21.63 -3.91 -16.41
C VAL A 109 -23.14 -3.84 -16.49
N SER A 110 -23.66 -2.63 -16.37
CA SER A 110 -25.03 -2.30 -16.72
C SER A 110 -25.09 -1.17 -17.75
N MET A 111 -26.02 -1.25 -18.69
CA MET A 111 -26.23 -0.24 -19.73
C MET A 111 -27.72 0.09 -19.79
N GLY A 112 -28.08 1.38 -19.64
CA GLY A 112 -29.48 1.78 -19.56
C GLY A 112 -30.26 1.18 -18.38
N GLY A 113 -29.56 0.75 -17.32
CA GLY A 113 -30.15 0.05 -16.16
C GLY A 113 -30.39 -1.45 -16.38
N GLU A 114 -30.03 -2.00 -17.55
CA GLU A 114 -30.05 -3.45 -17.81
C GLU A 114 -28.67 -4.05 -17.62
N ALA A 115 -28.59 -5.17 -16.90
CA ALA A 115 -27.36 -5.92 -16.72
C ALA A 115 -26.90 -6.52 -18.06
N VAL A 116 -25.62 -6.34 -18.40
CA VAL A 116 -25.00 -6.99 -19.55
C VAL A 116 -24.38 -8.31 -19.09
N SER A 117 -24.82 -9.40 -19.70
CA SER A 117 -24.18 -10.71 -19.49
C SER A 117 -22.97 -10.85 -20.40
N PHE A 118 -21.84 -11.25 -19.81
CA PHE A 118 -20.58 -11.46 -20.52
C PHE A 118 -20.35 -12.93 -20.83
N ALA A 119 -19.86 -13.18 -22.05
CA ALA A 119 -19.22 -14.42 -22.43
C ALA A 119 -17.70 -14.24 -22.40
N LEU A 120 -16.98 -15.29 -21.97
CA LEU A 120 -15.53 -15.36 -22.08
C LEU A 120 -15.16 -15.51 -23.57
N ASP A 121 -14.37 -14.57 -24.09
CA ASP A 121 -13.80 -14.62 -25.43
C ASP A 121 -12.45 -15.34 -25.40
N THR A 122 -11.51 -14.83 -24.59
CA THR A 122 -10.18 -15.41 -24.40
C THR A 122 -9.71 -15.26 -22.96
N ALA A 123 -8.95 -16.24 -22.47
CA ALA A 123 -8.14 -16.14 -21.27
C ALA A 123 -6.70 -16.50 -21.64
N ALA A 124 -5.73 -15.73 -21.16
CA ALA A 124 -4.32 -16.01 -21.39
C ALA A 124 -3.56 -15.80 -20.08
N VAL A 125 -2.95 -16.87 -19.58
CA VAL A 125 -2.03 -16.80 -18.44
C VAL A 125 -0.62 -16.61 -19.02
N PRO A 126 -0.02 -15.41 -18.91
CA PRO A 126 1.34 -15.19 -19.38
C PRO A 126 2.32 -16.05 -18.56
N GLN A 127 3.32 -16.62 -19.22
CA GLN A 127 4.36 -17.37 -18.52
C GLN A 127 5.15 -16.43 -17.62
N VAL A 128 5.18 -16.74 -16.32
CA VAL A 128 5.94 -15.95 -15.34
C VAL A 128 7.28 -16.64 -15.11
N GLU A 129 8.39 -15.92 -15.34
CA GLU A 129 9.74 -16.46 -15.14
C GLU A 129 10.08 -16.68 -13.65
N ASN A 130 9.41 -15.94 -12.75
CA ASN A 130 9.54 -16.10 -11.31
C ASN A 130 8.18 -16.53 -10.70
N GLU A 131 8.10 -17.78 -10.26
CA GLU A 131 6.91 -18.36 -9.60
C GLU A 131 6.58 -17.68 -8.26
N GLU A 132 7.47 -16.85 -7.70
CA GLU A 132 7.26 -16.05 -6.49
C GLU A 132 6.43 -14.78 -6.76
N LEU A 133 6.33 -14.30 -8.00
CA LEU A 133 5.48 -13.15 -8.32
C LEU A 133 4.03 -13.58 -8.57
N ALA A 134 3.07 -12.75 -8.14
CA ALA A 134 1.66 -12.94 -8.46
C ALA A 134 1.45 -13.02 -9.98
N ARG A 135 0.72 -14.04 -10.43
CA ARG A 135 0.40 -14.21 -11.85
C ARG A 135 -0.78 -13.30 -12.22
N ILE A 136 -0.60 -12.49 -13.25
CA ILE A 136 -1.65 -11.62 -13.78
C ILE A 136 -2.17 -12.24 -15.07
N THR A 137 -3.42 -12.70 -15.06
CA THR A 137 -4.10 -13.31 -16.19
C THR A 137 -4.80 -12.23 -17.03
N ASP A 138 -4.62 -12.30 -18.35
CA ASP A 138 -5.35 -11.46 -19.29
C ASP A 138 -6.68 -12.15 -19.65
N VAL A 139 -7.80 -11.54 -19.28
CA VAL A 139 -9.16 -12.07 -19.49
C VAL A 139 -9.93 -11.12 -20.37
N VAL A 140 -10.51 -11.63 -21.45
CA VAL A 140 -11.34 -10.84 -22.36
C VAL A 140 -12.77 -11.31 -22.30
N LEU A 141 -13.66 -10.39 -21.95
CA LEU A 141 -15.09 -10.58 -21.88
C LEU A 141 -15.79 -9.81 -22.98
N THR A 142 -16.84 -10.41 -23.58
CA THR A 142 -17.69 -9.75 -24.58
C THR A 142 -19.16 -9.87 -24.21
N GLY A 143 -19.90 -8.78 -24.43
CA GLY A 143 -21.33 -8.69 -24.15
C GLY A 143 -22.05 -7.90 -25.24
N VAL A 144 -23.37 -8.07 -25.32
CA VAL A 144 -24.20 -7.35 -26.30
C VAL A 144 -24.69 -6.05 -25.70
N VAL A 145 -24.54 -4.95 -26.44
CA VAL A 145 -25.04 -3.62 -26.03
C VAL A 145 -26.56 -3.57 -26.23
N PRO A 146 -27.35 -3.27 -25.19
CA PRO A 146 -28.79 -3.07 -25.34
C PRO A 146 -29.10 -1.90 -26.29
N ALA A 147 -30.18 -2.00 -27.05
CA ALA A 147 -30.50 -0.99 -28.05
C ALA A 147 -30.87 0.36 -27.40
N GLY A 148 -30.25 1.45 -27.87
CA GLY A 148 -30.58 2.82 -27.44
C GLY A 148 -29.93 3.28 -26.14
N THR A 149 -28.92 2.55 -25.63
CA THR A 149 -28.16 2.96 -24.45
C THR A 149 -27.00 3.88 -24.83
N ASP A 150 -26.90 5.02 -24.14
CA ASP A 150 -25.83 6.00 -24.28
C ASP A 150 -24.92 6.07 -23.03
N THR A 151 -25.30 5.37 -21.97
CA THR A 151 -24.52 5.26 -20.73
C THR A 151 -24.19 3.81 -20.39
N ILE A 152 -23.05 3.65 -19.73
CA ILE A 152 -22.54 2.42 -19.17
C ILE A 152 -22.10 2.66 -17.72
N GLU A 153 -22.43 1.74 -16.83
CA GLU A 153 -21.99 1.76 -15.44
C GLU A 153 -21.31 0.44 -15.12
N VAL A 154 -20.16 0.51 -14.47
CA VAL A 154 -19.36 -0.65 -14.07
C VAL A 154 -19.39 -0.77 -12.56
N ALA A 155 -19.77 -1.92 -12.04
CA ALA A 155 -19.79 -2.23 -10.61
C ALA A 155 -18.70 -3.24 -10.29
N TRP A 156 -17.96 -3.03 -9.21
CA TRP A 156 -16.89 -3.94 -8.79
C TRP A 156 -17.30 -4.73 -7.54
N PRO A 157 -17.10 -6.06 -7.48
CA PRO A 157 -17.53 -6.85 -6.33
C PRO A 157 -16.84 -6.42 -5.04
N ALA A 158 -17.56 -6.49 -3.92
CA ALA A 158 -16.95 -6.33 -2.60
C ALA A 158 -15.97 -7.46 -2.32
N GLY A 159 -14.81 -7.14 -1.74
CA GLY A 159 -13.71 -8.05 -1.49
C GLY A 159 -12.82 -8.35 -2.69
N ALA A 160 -13.08 -7.75 -3.85
CA ALA A 160 -12.28 -7.96 -5.06
C ALA A 160 -11.08 -6.99 -5.17
N GLY A 161 -10.87 -6.10 -4.20
CA GLY A 161 -9.82 -5.10 -4.22
C GLY A 161 -10.17 -3.93 -5.13
N ASP A 162 -9.17 -3.12 -5.47
CA ASP A 162 -9.38 -1.96 -6.34
C ASP A 162 -9.40 -2.35 -7.84
N LEU A 163 -10.31 -1.74 -8.61
CA LEU A 163 -10.39 -1.81 -10.07
C LEU A 163 -10.02 -0.48 -10.71
N VAL A 164 -9.03 -0.50 -11.59
CA VAL A 164 -8.73 0.61 -12.50
C VAL A 164 -9.51 0.41 -13.79
N LEU A 165 -10.53 1.23 -14.00
CA LEU A 165 -11.34 1.20 -15.22
C LEU A 165 -10.89 2.28 -16.20
N ARG A 166 -10.59 1.89 -17.44
CA ARG A 166 -10.21 2.79 -18.53
C ARG A 166 -11.14 2.60 -19.72
N GLN A 167 -11.73 3.70 -20.19
CA GLN A 167 -12.49 3.69 -21.42
C GLN A 167 -11.53 3.83 -22.62
N GLN A 168 -11.72 3.00 -23.64
CA GLN A 168 -10.87 2.98 -24.83
C GLN A 168 -11.64 3.39 -26.08
N GLY A 169 -10.92 3.88 -27.09
CA GLY A 169 -11.47 4.16 -28.43
C GLY A 169 -12.38 5.38 -28.55
N VAL A 170 -12.39 6.28 -27.55
CA VAL A 170 -13.21 7.51 -27.55
C VAL A 170 -12.40 8.77 -27.25
N ASP A 171 -12.94 9.92 -27.63
CA ASP A 171 -12.38 11.21 -27.23
C ASP A 171 -12.69 11.51 -25.75
N SER A 172 -11.68 11.99 -25.02
CA SER A 172 -11.80 12.30 -23.58
C SER A 172 -12.34 11.10 -22.76
N PRO A 173 -11.60 9.98 -22.73
CA PRO A 173 -12.05 8.76 -22.10
C PRO A 173 -12.21 8.90 -20.59
N TYR A 174 -13.17 8.15 -20.03
CA TYR A 174 -13.22 7.93 -18.59
C TYR A 174 -12.00 7.13 -18.12
N THR A 175 -11.44 7.53 -16.99
CA THR A 175 -10.48 6.72 -16.23
C THR A 175 -10.71 6.96 -14.76
N GLY A 176 -10.86 5.88 -13.99
CA GLY A 176 -11.21 5.97 -12.58
C GLY A 176 -10.79 4.73 -11.82
N LEU A 177 -10.60 4.91 -10.51
CA LEU A 177 -10.44 3.85 -9.54
C LEU A 177 -11.81 3.54 -8.94
N ILE A 178 -12.19 2.26 -8.90
CA ILE A 178 -13.44 1.76 -8.33
C ILE A 178 -13.02 0.77 -7.23
N SER A 179 -13.26 1.11 -5.98
CA SER A 179 -12.96 0.21 -4.87
C SER A 179 -13.97 -0.94 -4.78
N GLY A 180 -13.61 -2.01 -4.09
CA GLY A 180 -14.50 -3.17 -3.89
C GLY A 180 -15.86 -2.77 -3.32
N GLY A 181 -16.92 -3.18 -4.00
CA GLY A 181 -18.31 -2.90 -3.63
C GLY A 181 -18.87 -1.57 -4.15
N ASP A 182 -18.04 -0.73 -4.78
CA ASP A 182 -18.48 0.54 -5.40
C ASP A 182 -18.79 0.39 -6.90
N SER A 183 -19.31 1.46 -7.50
CA SER A 183 -19.52 1.56 -8.94
C SER A 183 -18.89 2.83 -9.54
N SER A 184 -18.63 2.80 -10.84
CA SER A 184 -18.12 3.95 -11.60
C SER A 184 -19.11 5.12 -11.65
N GLY A 185 -20.38 4.88 -11.34
CA GLY A 185 -21.49 5.71 -11.79
C GLY A 185 -21.62 5.72 -13.33
N PRO A 186 -22.48 6.59 -13.88
CA PRO A 186 -22.76 6.61 -15.31
C PRO A 186 -21.59 7.20 -16.12
N ILE A 187 -21.06 6.40 -17.05
CA ILE A 187 -20.06 6.78 -18.04
C ILE A 187 -20.75 6.93 -19.40
N ALA A 188 -20.49 8.01 -20.12
CA ALA A 188 -21.00 8.18 -21.47
C ALA A 188 -20.27 7.25 -22.45
N VAL A 189 -21.02 6.45 -23.20
CA VAL A 189 -20.46 5.48 -24.18
C VAL A 189 -19.65 6.21 -25.26
N ALA A 190 -20.06 7.41 -25.65
CA ALA A 190 -19.39 8.22 -26.66
C ALA A 190 -18.12 8.94 -26.17
N GLY A 191 -17.75 8.80 -24.89
CA GLY A 191 -16.66 9.55 -24.26
C GLY A 191 -17.11 10.92 -23.73
N GLY A 192 -16.14 11.82 -23.50
CA GLY A 192 -16.39 13.11 -22.83
C GLY A 192 -16.47 13.02 -21.30
N GLY A 193 -16.19 11.84 -20.74
CA GLY A 193 -16.22 11.56 -19.29
C GLY A 193 -14.88 11.76 -18.59
N ALA A 194 -13.84 12.25 -19.28
CA ALA A 194 -12.53 12.50 -18.68
C ALA A 194 -12.63 13.44 -17.48
N ALA A 195 -12.07 13.01 -16.35
CA ALA A 195 -11.90 13.86 -15.18
C ALA A 195 -11.06 15.09 -15.52
N SER A 196 -11.46 16.24 -14.99
CA SER A 196 -10.61 17.44 -15.00
C SER A 196 -9.39 17.22 -14.12
N GLY A 197 -8.28 17.92 -14.39
CA GLY A 197 -7.06 17.80 -13.58
C GLY A 197 -7.31 18.05 -12.08
N TRP A 198 -8.23 18.93 -11.70
CA TRP A 198 -8.59 19.14 -10.29
C TRP A 198 -9.37 17.98 -9.67
N GLN A 199 -10.25 17.34 -10.44
CA GLN A 199 -10.93 16.12 -10.00
C GLN A 199 -9.93 14.97 -9.84
N THR A 200 -9.04 14.79 -10.81
CA THR A 200 -7.96 13.79 -10.73
C THR A 200 -7.06 14.04 -9.52
N PHE A 201 -6.62 15.29 -9.31
CA PHE A 201 -5.84 15.67 -8.14
C PHE A 201 -6.55 15.27 -6.84
N GLY A 202 -7.82 15.64 -6.67
CA GLY A 202 -8.59 15.32 -5.47
C GLY A 202 -8.82 13.82 -5.27
N ALA A 203 -9.05 13.06 -6.35
CA ALA A 203 -9.26 11.62 -6.30
C ALA A 203 -8.00 10.84 -5.87
N TYR A 204 -6.81 11.35 -6.17
CA TYR A 204 -5.55 10.69 -5.82
C TYR A 204 -5.02 11.07 -4.43
N VAL A 205 -5.57 12.09 -3.76
CA VAL A 205 -5.17 12.44 -2.39
C VAL A 205 -5.47 11.30 -1.39
N PRO A 206 -6.67 10.69 -1.35
CA PRO A 206 -6.93 9.53 -0.50
C PRO A 206 -6.02 8.35 -0.83
N VAL A 207 -5.78 8.07 -2.13
CA VAL A 207 -4.89 6.97 -2.57
C VAL A 207 -3.48 7.15 -1.99
N GLY A 208 -2.93 8.36 -2.05
CA GLY A 208 -1.63 8.66 -1.45
C GLY A 208 -1.62 8.64 0.07
N PHE A 209 -2.74 8.97 0.72
CA PHE A 209 -2.87 8.84 2.17
C PHE A 209 -2.87 7.37 2.59
N ASP A 210 -3.69 6.55 1.94
CA ASP A 210 -3.82 5.12 2.23
C ASP A 210 -2.52 4.39 1.96
N HIS A 211 -1.76 4.80 0.93
CA HIS A 211 -0.40 4.32 0.66
C HIS A 211 0.55 4.47 1.86
N ILE A 212 0.29 5.41 2.78
CA ILE A 212 1.06 5.54 4.02
C ILE A 212 0.33 4.88 5.20
N LEU A 213 -0.95 5.18 5.39
CA LEU A 213 -1.71 4.71 6.54
C LEU A 213 -3.10 4.26 6.09
N PRO A 214 -3.47 2.97 6.25
CA PRO A 214 -2.73 1.93 6.96
C PRO A 214 -1.62 1.23 6.15
N LYS A 215 -1.55 1.44 4.82
CA LYS A 215 -0.89 0.48 3.92
C LYS A 215 0.64 0.51 3.87
N GLY A 216 1.24 1.66 4.15
CA GLY A 216 2.68 1.85 4.02
C GLY A 216 3.43 1.52 5.30
N LEU A 217 3.46 0.26 5.76
CA LEU A 217 4.18 -0.08 7.00
C LEU A 217 5.66 0.31 6.95
N ASP A 218 6.32 0.14 5.82
CA ASP A 218 7.69 0.59 5.60
C ASP A 218 7.86 2.12 5.78
N HIS A 219 6.92 2.90 5.24
CA HIS A 219 6.85 4.35 5.39
C HIS A 219 6.56 4.76 6.83
N ILE A 220 5.63 4.07 7.50
CA ILE A 220 5.30 4.31 8.91
C ILE A 220 6.55 4.10 9.77
N LEU A 221 7.23 2.95 9.64
CA LEU A 221 8.44 2.65 10.42
C LEU A 221 9.57 3.63 10.10
N PHE A 222 9.72 4.03 8.84
CA PHE A 222 10.71 5.02 8.43
C PHE A 222 10.44 6.40 9.06
N VAL A 223 9.20 6.90 8.98
CA VAL A 223 8.78 8.20 9.55
C VAL A 223 8.90 8.19 11.08
N LEU A 224 8.52 7.10 11.75
CA LEU A 224 8.75 6.91 13.18
C LEU A 224 10.25 6.97 13.50
N GLY A 225 11.09 6.34 12.66
CA GLY A 225 12.54 6.46 12.72
C GLY A 225 13.02 7.92 12.64
N LEU A 226 12.51 8.71 11.70
CA LEU A 226 12.86 10.14 11.59
C LEU A 226 12.45 10.94 12.83
N PHE A 227 11.25 10.66 13.36
CA PHE A 227 10.72 11.28 14.57
C PHE A 227 11.60 11.00 15.78
N PHE A 228 12.05 9.75 15.98
CA PHE A 228 12.81 9.35 17.17
C PHE A 228 14.18 10.00 17.35
N LEU A 229 14.79 10.57 16.30
CA LEU A 229 16.04 11.34 16.43
C LEU A 229 15.86 12.86 16.29
N SER A 230 14.67 13.32 15.88
CA SER A 230 14.40 14.74 15.66
C SER A 230 13.60 15.35 16.83
N THR A 231 14.28 16.00 17.77
CA THR A 231 13.64 16.69 18.91
C THR A 231 12.96 18.02 18.53
N ARG A 232 13.18 18.50 17.30
CA ARG A 232 12.62 19.76 16.79
C ARG A 232 11.76 19.50 15.57
N LEU A 233 10.60 20.16 15.52
CA LEU A 233 9.62 19.98 14.45
C LEU A 233 10.14 20.44 13.09
N GLY A 234 10.82 21.59 13.00
CA GLY A 234 11.32 22.12 11.72
C GLY A 234 12.24 21.15 10.95
N PRO A 235 13.33 20.64 11.56
CA PRO A 235 14.18 19.63 10.94
C PRO A 235 13.46 18.32 10.59
N LEU A 236 12.47 17.90 11.40
CA LEU A 236 11.68 16.70 11.10
C LEU A 236 10.85 16.91 9.82
N LEU A 237 10.07 18.00 9.77
CA LEU A 237 9.22 18.32 8.62
C LEU A 237 10.06 18.44 7.35
N TRP A 238 11.23 19.09 7.42
CA TRP A 238 12.11 19.18 6.25
C TRP A 238 12.61 17.82 5.75
N GLN A 239 12.94 16.89 6.65
CA GLN A 239 13.37 15.54 6.25
C GLN A 239 12.23 14.77 5.58
N VAL A 240 11.01 14.88 6.11
CA VAL A 240 9.81 14.23 5.56
C VAL A 240 9.51 14.80 4.17
N THR A 241 9.44 16.12 4.03
CA THR A 241 9.21 16.75 2.73
C THR A 241 10.33 16.44 1.72
N ALA A 242 11.60 16.39 2.15
CA ALA A 242 12.71 16.01 1.27
C ALA A 242 12.60 14.55 0.79
N PHE A 243 12.15 13.65 1.66
CA PHE A 243 11.82 12.27 1.30
C PHE A 243 10.69 12.24 0.26
N THR A 244 9.58 12.94 0.49
CA THR A 244 8.42 12.98 -0.41
C THR A 244 8.78 13.55 -1.79
N ILE A 245 9.61 14.59 -1.84
CA ILE A 245 10.09 15.15 -3.11
C ILE A 245 10.92 14.11 -3.87
N ALA A 246 11.85 13.45 -3.19
CA ALA A 246 12.67 12.41 -3.81
C ALA A 246 11.81 11.25 -4.33
N HIS A 247 10.88 10.80 -3.49
CA HIS A 247 9.90 9.77 -3.82
C HIS A 247 9.08 10.14 -5.06
N THR A 248 8.56 11.37 -5.13
CA THR A 248 7.85 11.90 -6.31
C THR A 248 8.70 11.76 -7.58
N VAL A 249 10.00 12.07 -7.51
CA VAL A 249 10.88 12.01 -8.67
C VAL A 249 11.01 10.59 -9.19
N THR A 250 11.32 9.61 -8.33
CA THR A 250 11.52 8.24 -8.79
C THR A 250 10.23 7.55 -9.18
N LEU A 251 9.13 7.83 -8.48
CA LEU A 251 7.81 7.34 -8.88
C LEU A 251 7.42 7.88 -10.27
N ALA A 252 7.68 9.16 -10.54
CA ALA A 252 7.45 9.73 -11.88
C ALA A 252 8.34 9.07 -12.95
N LEU A 253 9.61 8.84 -12.64
CA LEU A 253 10.55 8.19 -13.57
C LEU A 253 10.14 6.73 -13.85
N GLY A 254 9.67 6.00 -12.85
CA GLY A 254 9.24 4.62 -13.02
C GLY A 254 7.90 4.50 -13.74
N ALA A 255 6.93 5.37 -13.42
CA ALA A 255 5.65 5.41 -14.13
C ALA A 255 5.81 5.79 -15.62
N LEU A 256 6.82 6.60 -15.96
CA LEU A 256 7.18 6.91 -17.36
C LEU A 256 8.01 5.80 -18.04
N GLY A 257 8.34 4.73 -17.34
CA GLY A 257 9.20 3.64 -17.84
C GLY A 257 10.66 4.04 -18.05
N ILE A 258 11.10 5.18 -17.52
CA ILE A 258 12.49 5.67 -17.66
C ILE A 258 13.44 4.90 -16.74
N VAL A 259 12.96 4.55 -15.55
CA VAL A 259 13.71 3.74 -14.58
C VAL A 259 12.86 2.52 -14.22
N ASN A 260 13.36 1.33 -14.48
CA ASN A 260 12.72 0.08 -14.09
C ASN A 260 13.75 -0.79 -13.38
N LEU A 261 13.50 -1.10 -12.11
CA LEU A 261 14.34 -1.94 -11.28
C LEU A 261 13.45 -3.02 -10.64
N PRO A 262 13.92 -4.28 -10.59
CA PRO A 262 13.11 -5.35 -10.04
C PRO A 262 12.88 -5.16 -8.53
N GLY A 263 11.68 -5.48 -8.06
CA GLY A 263 11.29 -5.42 -6.63
C GLY A 263 12.27 -6.19 -5.73
N SER A 264 12.78 -7.34 -6.21
CA SER A 264 13.79 -8.16 -5.53
C SER A 264 15.11 -7.43 -5.22
N ILE A 265 15.38 -6.28 -5.85
CA ILE A 265 16.50 -5.40 -5.50
C ILE A 265 16.01 -4.21 -4.67
N VAL A 266 14.89 -3.61 -5.06
CA VAL A 266 14.37 -2.38 -4.46
C VAL A 266 13.89 -2.62 -3.02
N GLU A 267 13.10 -3.66 -2.79
CA GLU A 267 12.46 -3.91 -1.49
C GLU A 267 13.46 -4.26 -0.37
N PRO A 268 14.53 -5.06 -0.59
CA PRO A 268 15.60 -5.20 0.38
C PRO A 268 16.31 -3.90 0.72
N LEU A 269 16.52 -3.02 -0.28
CA LEU A 269 17.19 -1.73 -0.07
C LEU A 269 16.30 -0.77 0.71
N ILE A 270 14.98 -0.80 0.48
CA ILE A 270 13.99 -0.10 1.30
C ILE A 270 14.08 -0.59 2.75
N ALA A 271 14.03 -1.90 2.99
CA ALA A 271 14.16 -2.45 4.35
C ALA A 271 15.50 -2.08 4.99
N ALA A 272 16.62 -2.15 4.25
CA ALA A 272 17.94 -1.77 4.72
C ALA A 272 18.04 -0.27 5.08
N SER A 273 17.31 0.59 4.38
CA SER A 273 17.23 2.03 4.73
C SER A 273 16.56 2.25 6.09
N ILE A 274 15.55 1.45 6.43
CA ILE A 274 14.87 1.50 7.73
C ILE A 274 15.81 1.00 8.83
N VAL A 275 16.55 -0.09 8.57
CA VAL A 275 17.61 -0.58 9.47
C VAL A 275 18.63 0.53 9.75
N TYR A 276 19.10 1.22 8.71
CA TYR A 276 20.05 2.32 8.85
C TYR A 276 19.50 3.42 9.79
N VAL A 277 18.28 3.90 9.56
CA VAL A 277 17.67 4.96 10.37
C VAL A 277 17.51 4.51 11.82
N ALA A 278 17.05 3.27 12.04
CA ALA A 278 16.85 2.72 13.37
C ALA A 278 18.17 2.58 14.16
N ILE A 279 19.22 2.06 13.53
CA ILE A 279 20.56 1.96 14.13
C ILE A 279 21.13 3.36 14.40
N GLU A 280 20.98 4.29 13.47
CA GLU A 280 21.43 5.67 13.65
C GLU A 280 20.79 6.30 14.89
N ASN A 281 19.48 6.15 15.09
CA ASN A 281 18.78 6.68 16.26
C ASN A 281 19.33 6.15 17.60
N ILE A 282 19.77 4.89 17.63
CA ILE A 282 20.32 4.24 18.82
C ILE A 282 21.67 4.87 19.20
N PHE A 283 22.58 5.01 18.23
CA PHE A 283 23.96 5.40 18.50
C PHE A 283 24.23 6.90 18.34
N ALA A 284 23.41 7.63 17.58
CA ALA A 284 23.60 9.04 17.33
C ALA A 284 23.38 9.87 18.61
N ARG A 285 24.21 10.91 18.76
CA ARG A 285 24.12 11.91 19.83
C ARG A 285 23.49 13.23 19.36
N GLY A 286 23.11 13.31 18.08
CA GLY A 286 22.54 14.49 17.43
C GLY A 286 22.40 14.27 15.92
N LEU A 287 21.79 15.24 15.23
CA LEU A 287 21.56 15.17 13.78
C LEU A 287 22.87 15.44 13.01
N ASN A 288 23.24 14.54 12.11
CA ASN A 288 24.33 14.72 11.16
C ASN A 288 23.91 15.74 10.07
N PRO A 289 24.75 16.73 9.70
CA PRO A 289 24.46 17.65 8.60
C PRO A 289 24.15 16.99 7.26
N TRP A 290 24.70 15.79 7.00
CA TRP A 290 24.46 15.03 5.76
C TRP A 290 23.16 14.24 5.78
N ARG A 291 22.48 14.15 6.93
CA ARG A 291 21.27 13.35 7.10
C ARG A 291 20.19 13.67 6.06
N PRO A 292 19.86 14.95 5.76
CA PRO A 292 18.86 15.26 4.73
C PRO A 292 19.19 14.69 3.35
N ALA A 293 20.48 14.65 2.96
CA ALA A 293 20.89 14.06 1.69
C ALA A 293 20.73 12.52 1.69
N ILE A 294 21.00 11.88 2.83
CA ILE A 294 20.78 10.43 3.00
C ILE A 294 19.28 10.12 2.93
N ILE A 295 18.44 10.88 3.64
CA ILE A 295 16.98 10.70 3.62
C ILE A 295 16.41 10.97 2.23
N PHE A 296 16.92 11.97 1.51
CA PHE A 296 16.57 12.18 0.10
C PHE A 296 16.91 10.94 -0.75
N GLY A 297 18.10 10.36 -0.57
CA GLY A 297 18.47 9.11 -1.25
C GLY A 297 17.55 7.93 -0.92
N PHE A 298 17.11 7.80 0.33
CA PHE A 298 16.12 6.81 0.72
C PHE A 298 14.74 7.07 0.10
N GLY A 299 14.31 8.33 0.00
CA GLY A 299 13.09 8.69 -0.71
C GLY A 299 13.13 8.31 -2.18
N LEU A 300 14.28 8.46 -2.86
CA LEU A 300 14.46 7.96 -4.23
C LEU A 300 14.23 6.44 -4.29
N LEU A 301 14.81 5.67 -3.37
CA LEU A 301 14.65 4.21 -3.33
C LEU A 301 13.21 3.79 -3.08
N HIS A 302 12.54 4.41 -2.11
CA HIS A 302 11.15 4.08 -1.76
C HIS A 302 10.20 4.35 -2.93
N GLY A 303 10.40 5.46 -3.67
CA GLY A 303 9.54 5.79 -4.82
C GLY A 303 9.63 4.82 -5.99
N LEU A 304 10.63 3.94 -6.03
CA LEU A 304 10.73 2.88 -7.03
C LEU A 304 9.85 1.67 -6.71
N GLY A 305 9.55 1.41 -5.44
CA GLY A 305 8.74 0.25 -5.03
C GLY A 305 7.31 0.33 -5.53
N PHE A 306 6.74 1.54 -5.60
CA PHE A 306 5.34 1.77 -6.01
C PHE A 306 5.18 2.25 -7.46
N ALA A 307 6.29 2.40 -8.20
CA ALA A 307 6.25 3.04 -9.51
C ALA A 307 5.58 2.19 -10.60
N SER A 308 5.65 0.86 -10.47
CA SER A 308 4.95 -0.10 -11.34
C SER A 308 3.44 0.10 -11.26
N VAL A 309 2.92 0.20 -10.03
CA VAL A 309 1.49 0.37 -9.77
C VAL A 309 0.97 1.64 -10.45
N LEU A 310 1.64 2.80 -10.27
CA LEU A 310 1.15 4.05 -10.88
C LEU A 310 1.25 4.08 -12.41
N GLY A 311 2.30 3.47 -12.99
CA GLY A 311 2.47 3.37 -14.44
C GLY A 311 1.37 2.53 -15.10
N GLU A 312 0.91 1.49 -14.41
CA GLU A 312 -0.12 0.59 -14.92
C GLU A 312 -1.53 1.21 -14.97
N PHE A 313 -1.81 2.26 -14.19
CA PHE A 313 -3.11 2.95 -14.25
C PHE A 313 -3.41 3.57 -15.61
N GLY A 314 -2.42 3.77 -16.48
CA GLY A 314 -2.62 4.24 -17.87
C GLY A 314 -3.46 5.51 -17.96
N LEU A 315 -3.21 6.48 -17.07
CA LEU A 315 -3.98 7.72 -16.98
C LEU A 315 -4.03 8.46 -18.34
N PRO A 316 -5.17 9.07 -18.70
CA PRO A 316 -5.31 9.88 -19.91
C PRO A 316 -4.23 10.97 -20.00
N GLU A 317 -3.85 11.32 -21.23
CA GLU A 317 -2.90 12.41 -21.49
C GLU A 317 -3.35 13.69 -20.76
N GLY A 318 -2.47 14.24 -19.91
CA GLY A 318 -2.74 15.44 -19.12
C GLY A 318 -3.25 15.19 -17.69
N GLN A 319 -3.67 13.98 -17.33
CA GLN A 319 -4.11 13.63 -15.97
C GLN A 319 -2.99 13.09 -15.07
N PHE A 320 -1.90 12.60 -15.68
CA PHE A 320 -0.75 12.05 -14.94
C PHE A 320 -0.16 13.01 -13.92
N ILE A 321 0.12 14.26 -14.31
CA ILE A 321 0.74 15.25 -13.41
C ILE A 321 -0.20 15.62 -12.25
N PRO A 322 -1.49 15.94 -12.48
CA PRO A 322 -2.42 16.14 -11.37
C PRO A 322 -2.55 14.95 -10.42
N ALA A 323 -2.62 13.72 -10.95
CA ALA A 323 -2.65 12.51 -10.13
C ALA A 323 -1.41 12.37 -9.27
N LEU A 324 -0.22 12.53 -9.87
CA LEU A 324 1.08 12.47 -9.19
C LEU A 324 1.17 13.49 -8.05
N ILE A 325 0.74 14.72 -8.28
CA ILE A 325 0.75 15.77 -7.24
C ILE A 325 -0.28 15.43 -6.15
N GLY A 326 -1.49 15.00 -6.52
CA GLY A 326 -2.54 14.61 -5.57
C GLY A 326 -2.09 13.48 -4.65
N PHE A 327 -1.53 12.43 -5.24
CA PHE A 327 -0.94 11.30 -4.52
C PHE A 327 0.13 11.76 -3.52
N ASN A 328 1.11 12.57 -3.93
CA ASN A 328 2.17 12.99 -3.01
C ASN A 328 1.69 13.97 -1.92
N VAL A 329 0.62 14.74 -2.18
CA VAL A 329 -0.07 15.50 -1.12
C VAL A 329 -0.72 14.55 -0.11
N GLY A 330 -1.37 13.49 -0.58
CA GLY A 330 -1.87 12.40 0.26
C GLY A 330 -0.79 11.77 1.14
N VAL A 331 0.35 11.44 0.54
CA VAL A 331 1.52 10.88 1.23
C VAL A 331 1.99 11.81 2.34
N GLU A 332 2.21 13.09 2.06
CA GLU A 332 2.65 14.05 3.07
C GLU A 332 1.63 14.15 4.22
N ILE A 333 0.32 14.14 3.92
CA ILE A 333 -0.74 14.14 4.95
C ILE A 333 -0.67 12.87 5.81
N GLY A 334 -0.47 11.70 5.20
CA GLY A 334 -0.31 10.43 5.90
C GLY A 334 0.90 10.46 6.85
N GLN A 335 2.06 10.89 6.37
CA GLN A 335 3.28 10.99 7.18
C GLN A 335 3.12 11.97 8.34
N LEU A 336 2.50 13.14 8.10
CA LEU A 336 2.20 14.11 9.14
C LEU A 336 1.22 13.55 10.18
N THR A 337 0.28 12.71 9.76
CA THR A 337 -0.65 12.02 10.66
C THR A 337 0.09 11.03 11.56
N VAL A 338 1.01 10.22 11.02
CA VAL A 338 1.87 9.32 11.82
C VAL A 338 2.69 10.10 12.85
N ILE A 339 3.28 11.23 12.45
CA ILE A 339 4.03 12.11 13.35
C ILE A 339 3.13 12.68 14.45
N ALA A 340 1.94 13.16 14.10
CA ALA A 340 0.99 13.72 15.04
C ALA A 340 0.53 12.67 16.07
N LEU A 341 0.16 11.47 15.62
CA LEU A 341 -0.22 10.35 16.49
C LEU A 341 0.92 9.98 17.44
N SER A 342 2.15 9.92 16.94
CA SER A 342 3.34 9.67 17.76
C SER A 342 3.55 10.75 18.82
N ALA A 343 3.45 12.03 18.44
CA ALA A 343 3.58 13.13 19.39
C ALA A 343 2.47 13.09 20.47
N ILE A 344 1.25 12.73 20.12
CA ILE A 344 0.13 12.56 21.06
C ILE A 344 0.40 11.41 22.03
N LEU A 345 0.86 10.26 21.54
CA LEU A 345 1.19 9.09 22.39
C LEU A 345 2.29 9.43 23.41
N LEU A 346 3.35 10.14 22.99
CA LEU A 346 4.37 10.63 23.92
C LEU A 346 3.79 11.54 24.99
N TRP A 347 2.96 12.49 24.56
CA TRP A 347 2.36 13.45 25.47
C TRP A 347 1.46 12.75 26.50
N LEU A 348 0.66 11.78 26.07
CA LEU A 348 -0.14 10.93 26.96
C LEU A 348 0.75 10.13 27.93
N GLY A 349 1.84 9.54 27.44
CA GLY A 349 2.80 8.80 28.27
C GLY A 349 3.45 9.68 29.35
N VAL A 350 3.90 10.88 28.99
CA VAL A 350 4.45 11.86 29.94
C VAL A 350 3.38 12.30 30.94
N ARG A 351 2.14 12.54 30.48
CA ARG A 351 1.02 12.92 31.36
C ARG A 351 0.68 11.81 32.35
N ALA A 352 0.62 10.56 31.90
CA ALA A 352 0.38 9.40 32.76
C ALA A 352 1.48 9.22 33.81
N ALA A 353 2.76 9.38 33.41
CA ALA A 353 3.89 9.34 34.33
C ALA A 353 3.78 10.43 35.42
N ARG A 354 3.36 11.65 35.07
CA ARG A 354 3.17 12.76 36.02
C ARG A 354 2.00 12.57 36.99
N MET A 355 1.00 11.78 36.61
CA MET A 355 -0.15 11.44 37.48
C MET A 355 0.14 10.22 38.37
N SER A 356 1.24 9.51 38.12
CA SER A 356 1.62 8.33 38.89
C SER A 356 2.41 8.72 40.13
N ASP A 357 2.25 7.94 41.21
CA ASP A 357 3.00 8.11 42.45
C ASP A 357 4.41 7.51 42.28
N LEU A 358 5.26 8.22 41.54
CA LEU A 358 6.64 7.81 41.26
C LEU A 358 7.57 8.34 42.34
N GLU A 359 8.38 7.47 42.92
CA GLU A 359 9.32 7.84 44.00
C GLU A 359 10.78 7.62 43.58
N GLY A 360 11.66 8.48 44.12
CA GLY A 360 13.11 8.33 43.97
C GLY A 360 13.58 8.47 42.51
N GLN A 361 14.27 7.45 41.99
CA GLN A 361 14.82 7.51 40.63
C GLN A 361 13.74 7.46 39.53
N GLU A 362 12.53 6.98 39.84
CA GLU A 362 11.42 6.89 38.89
C GLU A 362 10.87 8.28 38.53
N GLU A 363 11.05 9.30 39.38
CA GLU A 363 10.62 10.69 39.13
C GLU A 363 11.25 11.27 37.84
N THR A 364 12.46 10.82 37.50
CA THR A 364 13.17 11.27 36.28
C THR A 364 12.41 10.96 34.98
N ILE A 365 11.50 9.98 35.00
CA ILE A 365 10.66 9.60 33.85
C ILE A 365 9.62 10.69 33.53
N THR A 366 9.31 11.59 34.48
CA THR A 366 8.39 12.72 34.25
C THR A 366 9.00 13.82 33.38
N ASP A 367 10.33 13.82 33.20
CA ASP A 367 11.04 14.70 32.29
C ASP A 367 10.83 14.25 30.84
N TYR A 368 10.41 15.21 30.00
CA TYR A 368 10.10 14.95 28.60
C TYR A 368 11.29 14.38 27.82
N ASN A 369 12.50 14.87 28.05
CA ASN A 369 13.69 14.43 27.31
C ASN A 369 14.11 13.01 27.71
N VAL A 370 13.97 12.67 28.99
CA VAL A 370 14.25 11.32 29.50
C VAL A 370 13.24 10.33 28.91
N MET A 371 11.95 10.64 28.99
CA MET A 371 10.89 9.81 28.40
C MET A 371 11.06 9.69 26.88
N PHE A 372 11.29 10.80 26.18
CA PHE A 372 11.51 10.80 24.74
C PHE A 372 12.70 9.94 24.35
N ARG A 373 13.82 10.03 25.08
CA ARG A 373 15.00 9.20 24.78
C ARG A 373 14.75 7.73 25.06
N ALA A 374 14.07 7.39 26.16
CA ALA A 374 13.70 6.01 26.47
C ALA A 374 12.75 5.42 25.40
N TRP A 375 11.79 6.23 24.96
CA TRP A 375 10.85 5.83 23.91
C TRP A 375 11.52 5.69 22.54
N SER A 376 12.34 6.66 22.16
CA SER A 376 13.16 6.68 20.95
C SER A 376 14.06 5.44 20.84
N LEU A 377 14.76 5.08 21.92
CA LEU A 377 15.64 3.91 21.95
C LEU A 377 14.85 2.61 21.82
N THR A 378 13.78 2.45 22.60
CA THR A 378 12.95 1.24 22.57
C THR A 378 12.28 1.08 21.20
N GLY A 379 11.68 2.15 20.67
CA GLY A 379 11.04 2.14 19.36
C GLY A 379 12.03 1.86 18.24
N SER A 380 13.22 2.48 18.27
CA SER A 380 14.26 2.22 17.26
C SER A 380 14.81 0.79 17.33
N LEU A 381 14.90 0.18 18.52
CA LEU A 381 15.29 -1.23 18.65
C LEU A 381 14.24 -2.16 18.03
N LEU A 382 12.94 -1.90 18.27
CA LEU A 382 11.86 -2.68 17.67
C LEU A 382 11.86 -2.55 16.15
N ILE A 383 11.96 -1.30 15.63
CA ILE A 383 12.06 -1.03 14.20
C ILE A 383 13.27 -1.76 13.60
N ALA A 384 14.44 -1.72 14.26
CA ALA A 384 15.65 -2.39 13.77
C ALA A 384 15.44 -3.90 13.66
N VAL A 385 14.81 -4.54 14.65
CA VAL A 385 14.53 -5.98 14.61
C VAL A 385 13.61 -6.33 13.44
N ILE A 386 12.49 -5.61 13.29
CA ILE A 386 11.52 -5.83 12.20
C ILE A 386 12.20 -5.63 10.84
N ALA A 387 12.92 -4.52 10.67
CA ALA A 387 13.55 -4.20 9.40
C ALA A 387 14.72 -5.15 9.05
N ILE A 388 15.48 -5.64 10.04
CA ILE A 388 16.52 -6.66 9.81
C ILE A 388 15.87 -7.97 9.35
N TYR A 389 14.75 -8.35 9.97
CA TYR A 389 13.98 -9.51 9.53
C TYR A 389 13.54 -9.34 8.07
N TRP A 390 12.92 -8.21 7.70
CA TRP A 390 12.51 -7.94 6.32
C TRP A 390 13.68 -7.91 5.32
N VAL A 391 14.86 -7.43 5.71
CA VAL A 391 16.05 -7.52 4.83
C VAL A 391 16.40 -8.98 4.57
N ILE A 392 16.41 -9.82 5.60
CA ILE A 392 16.73 -11.25 5.46
C ILE A 392 15.68 -11.95 4.60
N GLU A 393 14.42 -11.73 4.91
CA GLU A 393 13.28 -12.27 4.19
C GLU A 393 13.38 -11.92 2.70
N ARG A 394 13.37 -10.64 2.35
CA ARG A 394 13.35 -10.18 0.94
C ARG A 394 14.63 -10.47 0.16
N THR A 395 15.68 -11.02 0.78
CA THR A 395 16.95 -11.37 0.10
C THR A 395 17.26 -12.86 0.05
N LEU A 396 16.77 -13.64 1.01
CA LEU A 396 17.17 -15.03 1.21
C LEU A 396 16.01 -16.02 1.25
N LEU A 397 14.78 -15.53 1.45
CA LEU A 397 13.55 -16.31 1.50
C LEU A 397 12.68 -15.93 0.31
#